data_AF-A0AA36H6P4-F1
#
_entry.id   AF-A0AA36H6P4-F1
#
_cell.length_a   1.000
_cell.length_b   1.000
_cell.length_c   1.000
_cell.angle_alpha   90.00
_cell.angle_beta   90.00
_cell.angle_gamma   90.00
#
_symmetry.space_group_name_H-M   'P 1'
#
loop_
_entity.id
_entity.type
_entity.pdbx_description
1 polymer ?
#
loop_
_entity_poly.entity_id
_entity_poly.type
_entity_poly.pdbx_seq_one_letter_code
_entity_poly.pdbx_strand_id
1 'polypeptide(L)'
;LYFAINTFLNFNVFASLGSLSANFVHYPKPKFLWIPVIARVLFVPFFMFCNYQPVGKHRTIGVLFKSEWCFTIGGALMAYTSGYFSSLALIYTPSVVPPSYQNISGMAAAIALMLGILCGILFTPVIAAIVAAL
;
A
#
# COMPACT_ATOMS: atom_id res chain seq x y z
N LEU A 1 -10.10 -14.30 -15.88
CA LEU A 1 -11.32 -13.52 -16.20
C LEU A 1 -11.76 -12.58 -15.07
N TYR A 2 -11.53 -12.88 -13.78
CA TYR A 2 -11.93 -12.01 -12.65
C TYR A 2 -10.78 -11.31 -11.89
N PHE A 3 -9.61 -11.14 -12.52
CA PHE A 3 -8.44 -10.58 -11.85
C PHE A 3 -8.65 -9.12 -11.38
N ALA A 4 -9.29 -8.29 -12.21
CA ALA A 4 -9.59 -6.90 -11.86
C ALA A 4 -10.58 -6.79 -10.70
N ILE A 5 -11.67 -7.58 -10.71
CA ILE A 5 -12.67 -7.58 -9.65
C ILE A 5 -12.07 -8.13 -8.36
N ASN A 6 -11.36 -9.26 -8.41
CA ASN A 6 -10.71 -9.83 -7.24
C ASN A 6 -9.71 -8.83 -6.64
N THR A 7 -8.85 -8.20 -7.46
CA THR A 7 -7.83 -7.28 -6.96
C THR A 7 -8.45 -5.98 -6.43
N PHE A 8 -9.38 -5.37 -7.17
CA PHE A 8 -9.98 -4.09 -6.80
C PHE A 8 -10.91 -4.22 -5.58
N LEU A 9 -11.78 -5.23 -5.58
CA LEU A 9 -12.72 -5.45 -4.47
C LEU A 9 -11.96 -5.85 -3.21
N ASN A 10 -11.01 -6.78 -3.31
CA ASN A 10 -10.18 -7.19 -2.18
C ASN A 10 -9.43 -5.96 -1.62
N PHE A 11 -8.74 -5.20 -2.47
CA PHE A 11 -8.02 -4.02 -2.00
C PHE A 11 -8.93 -3.01 -1.27
N ASN A 12 -10.08 -2.65 -1.86
CA ASN A 12 -10.97 -1.67 -1.25
C ASN A 12 -11.63 -2.17 0.04
N VAL A 13 -12.05 -3.44 0.10
CA VAL A 13 -12.66 -4.02 1.30
C VAL A 13 -11.64 -4.09 2.43
N PHE A 14 -10.46 -4.65 2.19
CA PHE A 14 -9.43 -4.78 3.22
C PHE A 14 -8.85 -3.42 3.64
N ALA A 15 -8.69 -2.46 2.72
CA ALA A 15 -8.29 -1.10 3.06
C ALA A 15 -9.34 -0.40 3.94
N SER A 16 -10.63 -0.58 3.66
CA SER A 16 -11.71 -0.03 4.48
C SER A 16 -11.78 -0.68 5.87
N LEU A 17 -11.54 -1.99 5.95
CA LEU A 17 -11.44 -2.68 7.24
C LEU A 17 -10.21 -2.21 8.04
N GLY A 18 -9.09 -1.96 7.37
CA GLY A 18 -7.89 -1.40 7.98
C GLY A 18 -8.08 0.03 8.50
N SER A 19 -8.74 0.89 7.74
CA SER A 19 -9.02 2.26 8.21
C SER A 19 -10.02 2.29 9.36
N LEU A 20 -11.01 1.38 9.35
CA LEU A 20 -11.94 1.21 10.46
C LEU A 20 -11.21 0.72 11.72
N SER A 21 -10.36 -0.30 11.60
CA SER A 21 -9.62 -0.81 12.76
C SER A 21 -8.65 0.23 13.35
N ALA A 22 -8.10 1.13 12.53
CA ALA A 22 -7.26 2.23 13.00
C ALA A 22 -8.01 3.24 13.88
N ASN A 23 -9.34 3.36 13.77
CA ASN A 23 -10.15 4.19 14.66
C ASN A 23 -10.38 3.54 16.03
N PHE A 24 -10.42 2.21 16.10
CA PHE A 24 -10.65 1.48 17.36
C PHE A 24 -9.36 1.16 18.11
N VAL A 25 -8.31 0.77 17.37
CA VAL A 25 -7.02 0.33 17.93
C VAL A 25 -5.94 1.30 17.51
N HIS A 26 -5.46 2.11 18.45
CA HIS A 26 -4.39 3.08 18.22
C HIS A 26 -3.01 2.50 18.59
N TYR A 27 -2.58 1.49 17.85
CA TYR A 27 -1.28 0.83 18.03
C TYR A 27 -0.62 0.61 16.67
N PRO A 28 0.66 0.95 16.41
CA PRO A 28 1.74 1.32 17.33
C PRO A 28 1.90 2.82 17.58
N LYS A 29 2.69 3.20 18.59
CA LYS A 29 2.96 4.62 18.93
C LYS A 29 3.51 5.40 17.71
N PRO A 30 3.27 6.73 17.62
CA PRO A 30 3.70 7.57 16.49
C PRO A 30 5.18 7.40 16.10
N LYS A 31 6.05 7.17 17.08
CA LYS A 31 7.49 6.95 16.88
C LYS A 31 7.85 5.68 16.10
N PHE A 32 7.01 4.65 16.14
CA PHE A 32 7.26 3.37 15.47
C PHE A 32 6.50 3.23 14.15
N LEU A 33 5.69 4.22 13.76
CA LEU A 33 4.85 4.17 12.56
C LEU A 33 5.66 4.11 11.26
N TRP A 34 6.90 4.60 11.27
CA TRP A 34 7.80 4.54 10.10
C TRP A 34 8.28 3.13 9.77
N ILE A 35 8.44 2.26 10.78
CA ILE A 35 8.93 0.88 10.61
C ILE A 35 7.99 0.05 9.70
N PRO A 36 6.68 -0.06 9.98
CA PRO A 36 5.78 -0.80 9.10
C PRO A 36 5.60 -0.10 7.76
N VAL A 37 5.73 1.24 7.69
CA VAL A 37 5.67 1.98 6.43
C VAL A 37 6.83 1.61 5.51
N ILE A 38 8.07 1.51 6.03
CA ILE A 38 9.23 1.04 5.25
C ILE A 38 9.11 -0.44 4.92
N ALA A 39 8.65 -1.26 5.87
CA ALA A 39 8.45 -2.69 5.62
C ALA A 39 7.51 -2.93 4.42
N ARG A 40 6.62 -1.98 4.09
CA ARG A 40 5.78 -2.09 2.88
C ARG A 40 6.55 -2.07 1.57
N VAL A 41 7.73 -1.47 1.53
CA VAL A 41 8.59 -1.50 0.34
C VAL A 41 9.00 -2.93 0.00
N LEU A 42 9.07 -3.84 1.00
CA LEU A 42 9.34 -5.26 0.77
C LEU A 42 8.20 -6.00 0.05
N PHE A 43 6.97 -5.46 0.07
CA PHE A 43 5.89 -6.03 -0.73
C PHE A 43 6.10 -5.79 -2.23
N VAL A 44 6.80 -4.74 -2.65
CA VAL A 44 7.08 -4.44 -4.08
C VAL A 44 7.87 -5.57 -4.76
N PRO A 45 9.05 -6.00 -4.27
CA PRO A 45 9.76 -7.13 -4.86
C PRO A 45 8.98 -8.44 -4.67
N PHE A 46 8.25 -8.63 -3.56
CA PHE A 46 7.39 -9.80 -3.37
C PHE A 46 6.33 -9.92 -4.48
N PHE A 47 5.66 -8.82 -4.86
CA PHE A 47 4.73 -8.81 -5.98
C PHE A 47 5.41 -8.99 -7.35
N MET A 48 6.66 -8.53 -7.53
CA MET A 48 7.44 -8.82 -8.75
C MET A 48 7.79 -10.32 -8.90
N PHE A 49 8.09 -11.01 -7.80
CA PHE A 49 8.37 -12.46 -7.80
C PHE A 49 7.11 -13.33 -7.85
N CYS A 50 5.95 -12.80 -7.48
CA CYS A 50 4.65 -13.43 -7.73
C CYS A 50 4.33 -13.47 -9.24
N ASN A 51 3.45 -14.38 -9.64
CA ASN A 51 3.11 -14.74 -11.02
C ASN A 51 2.35 -13.63 -11.78
N TYR A 52 2.95 -12.45 -11.93
CA TYR A 52 2.50 -11.38 -12.82
C TYR A 52 2.70 -11.82 -14.28
N GLN A 53 1.65 -12.27 -14.96
CA GLN A 53 1.70 -12.58 -16.38
C GLN A 53 1.41 -11.30 -17.17
N PRO A 54 2.41 -10.57 -17.71
CA PRO A 54 2.14 -9.47 -18.62
C PRO A 54 1.46 -10.04 -19.86
N VAL A 55 0.28 -9.51 -20.20
CA VAL A 55 -0.43 -9.84 -21.43
C VAL A 55 0.47 -9.44 -22.61
N GLY A 56 1.09 -10.42 -23.28
CA GLY A 56 1.85 -10.20 -24.51
C GLY A 56 3.38 -10.03 -24.38
N LYS A 57 4.04 -10.41 -23.27
CA LYS A 57 5.52 -10.44 -23.18
C LYS A 57 6.07 -11.75 -22.61
N HIS A 58 7.14 -12.27 -23.20
CA HIS A 58 7.90 -13.40 -22.68
C HIS A 58 8.68 -12.99 -21.43
N ARG A 59 8.70 -13.88 -20.42
CA ARG A 59 9.20 -13.62 -19.07
C ARG A 59 10.53 -14.35 -18.84
N THR A 60 11.56 -13.67 -18.34
CA THR A 60 12.89 -14.25 -18.06
C THR A 60 13.12 -14.58 -16.56
N ILE A 61 12.34 -13.99 -15.65
CA ILE A 61 12.48 -14.19 -14.19
C ILE A 61 11.61 -15.37 -13.69
N GLY A 62 12.26 -16.33 -13.04
CA GLY A 62 11.67 -17.56 -12.51
C GLY A 62 10.54 -17.33 -11.49
N VAL A 63 9.43 -18.03 -11.69
CA VAL A 63 8.24 -17.96 -10.84
C VAL A 63 8.46 -18.86 -9.61
N LEU A 64 8.73 -18.26 -8.45
CA LEU A 64 8.92 -19.00 -7.19
C LEU A 64 7.58 -19.43 -6.55
N PHE A 65 6.48 -18.70 -6.80
CA PHE A 65 5.15 -19.01 -6.26
C PHE A 65 4.10 -19.09 -7.39
N LYS A 66 3.72 -20.32 -7.76
CA LYS A 66 2.69 -20.62 -8.77
C LYS A 66 1.25 -20.43 -8.25
N SER A 67 1.07 -20.30 -6.93
CA SER A 67 -0.23 -20.27 -6.26
C SER A 67 -0.90 -18.89 -6.33
N GLU A 68 -2.06 -18.84 -6.98
CA GLU A 68 -2.99 -17.70 -7.04
C GLU A 68 -3.44 -17.17 -5.66
N TRP A 69 -3.41 -18.02 -4.64
CA TRP A 69 -3.76 -17.68 -3.27
C TRP A 69 -2.72 -16.80 -2.59
N CYS A 70 -1.43 -17.02 -2.86
CA CYS A 70 -0.36 -16.20 -2.28
C CYS A 70 -0.46 -14.73 -2.72
N PHE A 71 -0.81 -14.50 -3.99
CA PHE A 71 -1.03 -13.15 -4.52
C PHE A 71 -2.23 -12.48 -3.84
N THR A 72 -3.33 -13.22 -3.69
CA THR A 72 -4.56 -12.69 -3.07
C THR A 72 -4.37 -12.39 -1.58
N ILE A 73 -3.72 -13.27 -0.83
CA ILE A 73 -3.43 -13.06 0.60
C ILE A 73 -2.43 -11.92 0.79
N GLY A 74 -1.36 -11.86 -0.03
CA GLY A 74 -0.39 -10.76 0.00
C GLY A 74 -1.05 -9.42 -0.34
N GLY A 75 -1.92 -9.39 -1.35
CA GLY A 75 -2.73 -8.22 -1.72
C GLY A 75 -3.63 -7.74 -0.60
N ALA A 76 -4.35 -8.67 0.05
CA ALA A 76 -5.22 -8.37 1.18
C ALA A 76 -4.43 -7.79 2.37
N LEU A 77 -3.28 -8.39 2.71
CA LEU A 77 -2.42 -7.94 3.80
C LEU A 77 -1.85 -6.54 3.50
N MET A 78 -1.39 -6.30 2.27
CA MET A 78 -0.91 -4.98 1.84
C MET A 78 -2.03 -3.93 1.89
N ALA A 79 -3.23 -4.27 1.43
CA ALA A 79 -4.38 -3.37 1.45
C ALA A 79 -4.80 -3.01 2.89
N TYR A 80 -4.90 -4.01 3.76
CA TYR A 80 -5.25 -3.83 5.16
C TYR A 80 -4.24 -2.94 5.88
N THR A 81 -2.95 -3.26 5.76
CA THR A 81 -1.88 -2.46 6.38
C THR A 81 -1.83 -1.05 5.80
N SER A 82 -2.07 -0.88 4.50
CA SER A 82 -2.11 0.44 3.87
C SER A 82 -3.25 1.30 4.42
N GLY A 83 -4.46 0.75 4.52
CA GLY A 83 -5.61 1.45 5.12
C GLY A 83 -5.36 1.82 6.58
N TYR A 84 -4.83 0.87 7.36
CA TYR A 84 -4.56 1.06 8.79
C TYR A 84 -3.53 2.15 9.07
N PHE A 85 -2.33 2.05 8.49
CA PHE A 85 -1.26 3.02 8.77
C PHE A 85 -1.51 4.41 8.18
N SER A 86 -2.20 4.47 7.03
CA SER A 86 -2.63 5.73 6.42
C SER A 86 -3.56 6.51 7.34
N SER A 87 -4.63 5.86 7.82
CA SER A 87 -5.57 6.46 8.77
C SER A 87 -4.90 6.83 10.08
N LEU A 88 -4.03 5.95 10.61
CA LEU A 88 -3.32 6.21 11.85
C LEU A 88 -2.36 7.42 11.74
N ALA A 89 -1.69 7.60 10.59
CA ALA A 89 -0.84 8.77 10.35
C ALA A 89 -1.66 10.07 10.29
N LEU A 90 -2.83 10.05 9.65
CA LEU A 90 -3.75 11.20 9.59
C LEU A 90 -4.35 11.54 10.95
N ILE A 91 -4.58 10.55 11.81
CA ILE A 91 -5.03 10.76 13.20
C ILE A 91 -3.91 11.37 14.05
N TYR A 92 -2.68 10.83 13.96
CA TYR A 92 -1.57 11.28 14.81
C TYR A 92 -0.99 12.64 14.43
N THR A 93 -0.99 13.02 13.16
CA THR A 93 -0.38 14.28 12.71
C THR A 93 -0.97 15.53 13.40
N PRO A 94 -2.30 15.72 13.49
CA PRO A 94 -2.88 16.84 14.24
C PRO A 94 -2.79 16.67 15.76
N SER A 95 -2.65 15.45 16.28
CA SER A 95 -2.56 15.23 17.74
C SER A 95 -1.21 15.62 18.35
N VAL A 96 -0.15 15.72 17.54
CA VAL A 96 1.21 16.06 18.03
C VAL A 96 1.54 17.55 17.98
N VAL A 97 0.67 18.37 17.38
CA VAL A 97 0.86 19.83 17.27
C VAL A 97 -0.06 20.60 18.24
N PRO A 98 0.30 21.84 18.61
CA PRO A 98 -0.56 22.68 19.43
C PRO A 98 -1.95 22.91 18.80
N PRO A 99 -3.01 23.13 19.60
CA PRO A 99 -4.40 23.28 19.14
C PRO A 99 -4.56 24.32 18.01
N SER A 100 -3.77 25.39 18.04
CA SER A 100 -3.80 26.45 17.03
C SER A 100 -3.37 26.00 15.62
N TYR A 101 -2.60 24.91 15.51
CA TYR A 101 -2.05 24.42 14.22
C TYR A 101 -2.65 23.09 13.78
N GLN A 102 -3.56 22.49 14.56
CA GLN A 102 -4.10 21.15 14.27
C GLN A 102 -4.75 21.06 12.89
N ASN A 103 -5.57 22.06 12.54
CA ASN A 103 -6.24 22.08 11.24
C ASN A 103 -5.25 22.11 10.07
N ILE A 104 -4.25 22.99 10.14
CA ILE A 104 -3.22 23.14 9.08
C ILE A 104 -2.40 21.85 8.95
N SER A 105 -2.02 21.24 10.08
CA SER A 105 -1.24 19.99 10.08
C SER A 105 -2.03 18.80 9.50
N GLY A 106 -3.34 18.70 9.78
CA GLY A 106 -4.21 17.69 9.18
C GLY A 106 -4.33 17.85 7.66
N MET A 107 -4.50 19.09 7.19
CA MET A 107 -4.49 19.39 5.75
C MET A 107 -3.15 19.05 5.09
N ALA A 108 -2.03 19.39 5.73
CA ALA A 108 -0.70 19.06 5.23
C ALA A 108 -0.47 17.54 5.12
N ALA A 109 -0.93 16.76 6.10
CA ALA A 109 -0.86 15.30 6.04
C ALA A 109 -1.69 14.72 4.88
N ALA A 110 -2.88 15.25 4.63
CA ALA A 110 -3.72 14.83 3.50
C ALA A 110 -3.05 15.14 2.15
N ILE A 111 -2.42 16.32 2.02
CA ILE A 111 -1.67 16.69 0.81
C ILE A 111 -0.46 15.76 0.61
N ALA A 112 0.31 15.48 1.66
CA ALA A 112 1.44 14.56 1.59
C ALA A 112 1.02 13.15 1.16
N LEU A 113 -0.14 12.68 1.65
CA LEU A 113 -0.71 11.40 1.25
C LEU A 113 -1.09 11.37 -0.24
N MET A 114 -1.76 12.42 -0.74
CA MET A 114 -2.11 12.53 -2.15
C MET A 114 -0.86 12.60 -3.05
N LEU A 115 0.16 13.36 -2.64
CA LEU A 115 1.44 13.40 -3.35
C LEU A 115 2.11 12.02 -3.43
N GLY A 116 2.05 11.25 -2.34
CA GLY A 116 2.54 9.87 -2.32
C GLY A 116 1.82 8.97 -3.35
N ILE A 117 0.49 9.09 -3.45
CA ILE A 117 -0.30 8.35 -4.44
C ILE A 117 0.09 8.75 -5.87
N LEU A 118 0.20 10.05 -6.14
CA LEU A 118 0.62 10.56 -7.46
C LEU A 118 2.01 10.05 -7.85
N CYS A 119 2.97 10.13 -6.94
CA CYS A 119 4.32 9.61 -7.15
C CYS A 119 4.32 8.10 -7.44
N GLY A 120 3.53 7.32 -6.69
CA GLY A 120 3.38 5.88 -6.92
C GLY A 120 2.80 5.52 -8.28
N ILE A 121 1.78 6.26 -8.74
CA ILE A 121 1.19 6.08 -10.09
C ILE A 121 2.23 6.37 -11.17
N LEU A 122 2.99 7.46 -11.03
CA LEU A 122 4.05 7.83 -11.97
C LEU A 122 5.20 6.82 -12.00
N PHE A 123 5.47 6.12 -10.90
CA PHE A 123 6.51 5.10 -10.81
C PHE A 123 6.09 3.74 -11.41
N THR A 124 4.79 3.48 -11.58
CA THR A 124 4.26 2.23 -12.14
C THR A 124 4.84 1.87 -13.53
N PRO A 125 4.91 2.78 -14.53
CA PRO A 125 5.52 2.48 -15.82
C PRO A 125 7.03 2.20 -15.73
N VAL A 126 7.74 2.78 -14.76
CA VAL A 126 9.17 2.52 -14.54
C VAL A 126 9.40 1.07 -14.11
N ILE A 127 8.58 0.57 -13.17
CA ILE A 127 8.62 -0.84 -12.76
C ILE A 127 8.31 -1.76 -13.94
N ALA A 128 7.28 -1.42 -14.74
CA ALA A 128 6.92 -2.21 -15.92
C ALA A 128 8.06 -2.26 -16.97
N ALA A 129 8.80 -1.16 -17.14
CA ALA A 129 9.96 -1.10 -18.01
C ALA A 129 11.12 -1.97 -17.47
N ILE A 130 11.41 -1.92 -16.17
CA ILE A 130 12.46 -2.75 -15.53
C ILE A 130 12.14 -4.24 -15.68
N VAL A 131 10.90 -4.64 -15.43
CA VAL A 131 10.45 -6.04 -15.57
C VAL A 131 10.48 -6.53 -17.01
N ALA A 132 10.35 -5.62 -18.00
CA ALA A 132 10.36 -5.96 -19.42
C ALA A 132 11.75 -5.85 -20.08
N ALA A 133 12.72 -5.20 -19.43
CA ALA A 133 14.08 -5.02 -19.93
C ALA A 133 15.07 -6.11 -19.47
N LEU A 134 14.63 -6.99 -18.58
CA LEU A 134 15.33 -8.17 -18.04
C LEU A 134 14.68 -9.46 -18.55
#